data_AF-A0A842Q9I7-F1
#
_entry.id   AF-A0A842Q9I7-F1
#
_cell.length_a   1.000
_cell.length_b   1.000
_cell.length_c   1.000
_cell.angle_alpha   90.00
_cell.angle_beta   90.00
_cell.angle_gamma   90.00
#
_symmetry.space_group_name_H-M   'P 1'
#
loop_
_entity.id
_entity.type
_entity.pdbx_description
1 polymer ?
#
loop_
_entity_poly.entity_id
_entity_poly.type
_entity_poly.pdbx_seq_one_letter_code
_entity_poly.pdbx_strand_id
1 'polypeptide(L)'
;MKELLVEFRKAIPFLEQISDEIFFKLDPSSFHLPEGEVKKLREELQEKLGHYVMTYKSEGEKFDGDFDTHLCAHLKSVKLTKGQKRLLGKYEGKLKPLDVSLCIYQKPLELI
;
A
#
# COMPACT_ATOMS: atom_id res chain seq x y z
N MET A 1 5.27 15.89 8.10
CA MET A 1 5.63 14.69 7.31
C MET A 1 5.72 13.43 8.19
N LYS A 2 6.52 13.42 9.27
CA LYS A 2 6.58 12.28 10.21
C LYS A 2 5.24 11.94 10.87
N GLU A 3 4.45 12.94 11.25
CA GLU A 3 3.10 12.73 11.82
C GLU A 3 2.17 12.01 10.84
N LEU A 4 2.21 12.38 9.56
CA LEU A 4 1.42 11.74 8.52
C LEU A 4 1.81 10.26 8.33
N LEU A 5 3.10 9.95 8.36
CA LEU A 5 3.58 8.55 8.35
C LEU A 5 3.06 7.77 9.57
N VAL A 6 3.04 8.37 10.75
CA VAL A 6 2.47 7.72 11.95
C VAL A 6 0.98 7.41 11.77
N GLU A 7 0.20 8.31 11.18
CA GLU A 7 -1.21 8.05 10.84
C GLU A 7 -1.36 6.90 9.84
N PHE A 8 -0.50 6.84 8.82
CA PHE A 8 -0.47 5.69 7.91
C PHE A 8 -0.17 4.39 8.62
N ARG A 9 0.79 4.37 9.54
CA ARG A 9 1.13 3.17 10.31
C ARG A 9 -0.04 2.67 11.15
N LYS A 10 -0.82 3.57 11.75
CA LYS A 10 -2.05 3.23 12.48
C LYS A 10 -3.15 2.68 11.55
N ALA A 11 -3.32 3.28 10.37
CA ALA A 11 -4.36 2.89 9.43
C ALA A 11 -4.04 1.61 8.63
N ILE A 12 -2.74 1.30 8.46
CA ILE A 12 -2.23 0.16 7.70
C ILE A 12 -1.22 -0.60 8.59
N PRO A 13 -1.70 -1.50 9.48
CA PRO A 13 -0.90 -2.04 10.58
C PRO A 13 0.34 -2.86 10.16
N PHE A 14 0.39 -3.39 8.94
CA PHE A 14 1.60 -4.12 8.51
C PHE A 14 2.82 -3.21 8.40
N LEU A 15 2.64 -1.88 8.31
CA LEU A 15 3.73 -0.91 8.34
C LEU A 15 4.45 -0.88 9.70
N GLU A 16 3.87 -1.42 10.77
CA GLU A 16 4.55 -1.62 12.06
C GLU A 16 5.65 -2.68 12.00
N GLN A 17 5.63 -3.55 10.98
CA GLN A 17 6.68 -4.55 10.76
C GLN A 17 7.92 -3.96 10.07
N ILE A 18 7.85 -2.71 9.61
CA ILE A 18 8.96 -1.99 8.99
C ILE A 18 9.72 -1.24 10.08
N SER A 19 11.04 -1.40 10.10
CA SER A 19 11.90 -0.67 11.04
C SER A 19 11.73 0.84 10.89
N ASP A 20 11.85 1.57 12.00
CA ASP A 20 11.74 3.03 12.00
C ASP A 20 12.75 3.70 11.07
N GLU A 21 13.94 3.11 10.92
CA GLU A 21 14.97 3.61 10.01
C GLU A 21 14.48 3.66 8.55
N ILE A 22 13.82 2.60 8.08
CA ILE A 22 13.27 2.55 6.72
C ILE A 22 12.01 3.40 6.66
N PHE A 23 11.12 3.23 7.64
CA PHE A 23 9.79 3.84 7.61
C PHE A 23 9.83 5.37 7.59
N PHE A 24 10.71 5.99 8.37
CA PHE A 24 10.81 7.46 8.41
C PHE A 24 11.63 8.06 7.27
N LYS A 25 12.20 7.24 6.37
CA LYS A 25 12.77 7.67 5.08
C LYS A 25 11.73 7.72 3.95
N LEU A 26 10.55 7.14 4.16
CA LEU A 26 9.53 7.06 3.12
C LEU A 26 8.92 8.43 2.80
N ASP A 27 8.64 8.68 1.53
CA ASP A 27 7.82 9.81 1.09
C ASP A 27 6.32 9.42 1.11
N PRO A 28 5.51 9.98 2.02
CA PRO A 28 4.08 9.69 2.10
C PRO A 28 3.24 10.43 1.05
N SER A 29 3.82 11.29 0.20
CA SER A 29 3.10 12.11 -0.80
C SER A 29 2.15 11.28 -1.68
N SER A 30 2.60 10.09 -2.08
CA SER A 30 1.87 9.13 -2.92
C SER A 30 0.88 8.23 -2.16
N PHE A 31 0.94 8.20 -0.82
CA PHE A 31 0.09 7.33 -0.03
C PHE A 31 -1.33 7.90 0.06
N HIS A 32 -2.31 7.01 0.15
CA HIS A 32 -3.70 7.39 0.37
C HIS A 32 -4.18 6.81 1.70
N LEU A 33 -4.62 7.66 2.62
CA LEU A 33 -5.03 7.24 3.97
C LEU A 33 -6.35 6.46 3.85
N PRO A 34 -6.39 5.17 4.19
CA PRO A 34 -7.60 4.39 3.98
C PRO A 34 -8.64 4.72 5.05
N GLU A 35 -9.68 5.42 4.64
CA GLU A 35 -10.85 5.75 5.47
C GLU A 35 -12.15 5.24 4.83
N GLY A 36 -13.20 5.10 5.62
CA GLY A 36 -14.54 4.72 5.15
C GLY A 36 -14.54 3.49 4.24
N GLU A 37 -15.03 3.67 3.01
CA GLU A 37 -15.12 2.60 2.02
C GLU A 37 -13.75 2.08 1.57
N VAL A 38 -12.73 2.94 1.46
CA VAL A 38 -11.37 2.54 1.09
C VAL A 38 -10.80 1.57 2.11
N LYS A 39 -10.95 1.89 3.40
CA LYS A 39 -10.53 1.00 4.50
C LYS A 39 -11.20 -0.37 4.41
N LYS A 40 -12.53 -0.39 4.27
CA LYS A 40 -13.31 -1.62 4.19
C LYS A 40 -12.88 -2.49 3.01
N LEU A 41 -12.73 -1.90 1.82
CA LEU A 41 -12.35 -2.63 0.61
C LEU A 41 -10.90 -3.13 0.69
N ARG A 42 -9.98 -2.33 1.26
CA ARG A 42 -8.59 -2.74 1.49
C ARG A 42 -8.51 -3.95 2.43
N GLU A 43 -9.22 -3.91 3.54
CA GLU A 43 -9.24 -4.99 4.54
C GLU A 43 -9.85 -6.27 3.98
N GLU A 44 -10.99 -6.18 3.29
CA GLU A 44 -11.63 -7.31 2.65
C GLU A 44 -10.73 -7.94 1.57
N LEU A 45 -10.02 -7.12 0.78
CA LEU A 45 -9.08 -7.63 -0.21
C LEU A 45 -7.88 -8.31 0.45
N GLN A 46 -7.32 -7.71 1.49
CA GLN A 46 -6.18 -8.26 2.25
C GLN A 46 -6.51 -9.65 2.82
N GLU A 47 -7.70 -9.81 3.40
CA GLU A 47 -8.18 -11.10 3.90
C GLU A 47 -8.29 -12.13 2.77
N LYS A 48 -8.91 -11.78 1.64
CA LYS A 48 -9.10 -12.70 0.51
C LYS A 48 -7.81 -13.05 -0.23
N LEU A 49 -6.85 -12.13 -0.29
CA LEU A 49 -5.56 -12.39 -0.95
C LEU A 49 -4.59 -13.14 -0.05
N GLY A 50 -4.71 -13.02 1.27
CA GLY A 50 -3.74 -13.54 2.23
C GLY A 50 -2.41 -12.78 2.23
N HIS A 51 -2.37 -11.59 1.62
CA HIS A 51 -1.19 -10.75 1.43
C HIS A 51 -1.46 -9.32 1.92
N TYR A 52 -0.40 -8.56 2.22
CA TYR A 52 -0.55 -7.18 2.67
C TYR A 52 -0.99 -6.26 1.54
N VAL A 53 -1.91 -5.34 1.84
CA VAL A 53 -2.47 -4.41 0.86
C VAL A 53 -2.22 -2.98 1.32
N MET A 54 -1.50 -2.23 0.48
CA MET A 54 -1.21 -0.80 0.62
C MET A 54 -2.09 0.03 -0.30
N THR A 55 -2.43 1.26 0.11
CA THR A 55 -3.25 2.20 -0.64
C THR A 55 -2.43 3.42 -1.09
N TYR A 56 -2.53 3.75 -2.37
CA TYR A 56 -1.85 4.87 -3.02
C TYR A 56 -2.86 5.75 -3.74
N LYS A 57 -2.50 7.01 -4.00
CA LYS A 57 -3.24 7.87 -4.92
C LYS A 57 -3.03 7.35 -6.35
N SER A 58 -4.11 7.23 -7.13
CA SER A 58 -4.08 6.75 -8.52
C SER A 58 -3.35 7.71 -9.47
N GLU A 59 -3.47 9.01 -9.21
CA GLU A 59 -2.67 10.05 -9.81
C GLU A 59 -1.46 10.32 -8.91
N GLY A 60 -0.51 9.38 -8.89
CA GLY A 60 0.78 9.69 -8.29
C GLY A 60 1.41 10.86 -9.04
N GLU A 61 1.86 11.89 -8.31
CA GLU A 61 2.83 12.84 -8.84
C GLU A 61 3.95 12.04 -9.53
N LYS A 62 4.47 12.58 -10.65
CA LYS A 62 5.56 11.93 -11.38
C LYS A 62 6.66 11.56 -10.39
N PHE A 63 7.26 10.39 -10.61
CA PHE A 63 8.40 9.85 -9.84
C PHE A 63 9.59 10.80 -9.96
N ASP A 64 9.54 11.92 -9.25
CA ASP A 64 10.53 13.00 -9.29
C ASP A 64 11.41 12.95 -8.02
N GLY A 65 11.22 11.94 -7.16
CA GLY A 65 11.97 11.69 -5.93
C GLY A 65 12.99 10.55 -6.03
N ASP A 66 13.83 10.44 -5.00
CA ASP A 66 14.80 9.34 -4.83
C ASP A 66 14.06 8.01 -4.64
N PHE A 67 14.44 6.99 -5.42
CA PHE A 67 13.83 5.65 -5.40
C PHE A 67 13.81 5.06 -3.99
N ASP A 68 14.83 5.35 -3.19
CA ASP A 68 14.97 4.87 -1.81
C ASP A 68 13.94 5.46 -0.83
N THR A 69 13.14 6.44 -1.25
CA THR A 69 12.01 6.96 -0.45
C THR A 69 10.70 6.23 -0.72
N HIS A 70 10.66 5.29 -1.67
CA HIS A 70 9.46 4.55 -2.02
C HIS A 70 9.36 3.22 -1.28
N LEU A 71 8.16 2.88 -0.79
CA LEU A 71 7.94 1.63 -0.06
C LEU A 71 8.28 0.38 -0.88
N CYS A 72 8.05 0.41 -2.20
CA CYS A 72 8.39 -0.69 -3.10
C CYS A 72 9.90 -0.90 -3.33
N ALA A 73 10.76 0.07 -2.97
CA ALA A 73 12.20 -0.10 -3.00
C ALA A 73 12.69 -0.98 -1.84
N HIS A 74 11.94 -1.03 -0.74
CA HIS A 74 12.31 -1.73 0.47
C HIS A 74 11.60 -3.07 0.66
N LEU A 75 10.42 -3.24 0.05
CA LEU A 75 9.55 -4.38 0.31
C LEU A 75 9.31 -5.24 -0.93
N LYS A 76 9.38 -6.56 -0.75
CA LYS A 76 9.11 -7.52 -1.80
C LYS A 76 7.63 -7.57 -2.16
N SER A 77 7.34 -7.23 -3.42
CA SER A 77 6.02 -7.41 -4.04
C SER A 77 5.69 -8.89 -4.22
N VAL A 78 4.40 -9.23 -4.17
CA VAL A 78 3.96 -10.61 -4.39
C VAL A 78 3.67 -10.90 -5.87
N LYS A 79 4.07 -12.09 -6.32
CA LYS A 79 3.66 -12.59 -7.64
C LYS A 79 2.24 -13.17 -7.57
N LEU A 80 1.25 -12.32 -7.85
CA LEU A 80 -0.16 -12.73 -7.85
C LEU A 80 -0.47 -13.78 -8.91
N THR A 81 -1.28 -14.78 -8.54
CA THR A 81 -1.91 -15.72 -9.48
C THR A 81 -2.91 -15.01 -10.39
N LYS A 82 -3.34 -15.66 -11.48
CA LYS A 82 -4.35 -15.11 -12.40
C LYS A 82 -5.67 -14.79 -11.68
N GLY A 83 -6.09 -15.64 -10.73
CA GLY A 83 -7.29 -15.43 -9.93
C GLY A 83 -7.17 -14.20 -9.02
N GLN A 84 -6.05 -14.08 -8.32
CA GLN A 84 -5.76 -12.93 -7.46
C GLN A 84 -5.63 -11.62 -8.24
N LYS A 85 -5.04 -11.63 -9.45
CA LYS A 85 -5.00 -10.45 -10.33
C LYS A 85 -6.40 -9.98 -10.73
N ARG A 86 -7.30 -10.93 -11.06
CA ARG A 86 -8.71 -10.59 -11.35
C ARG A 86 -9.42 -10.03 -10.13
N LEU A 87 -9.14 -10.59 -8.95
CA LEU A 87 -9.69 -10.08 -7.70
C LEU A 87 -9.20 -8.65 -7.43
N LEU A 88 -7.90 -8.40 -7.51
CA LEU A 88 -7.31 -7.06 -7.38
C LEU A 88 -8.00 -6.06 -8.33
N GLY A 89 -8.08 -6.38 -9.62
CA GLY A 89 -8.71 -5.50 -10.62
C GLY A 89 -10.20 -5.20 -10.34
N LYS A 90 -10.94 -6.13 -9.72
CA LYS A 90 -12.32 -5.87 -9.26
C LYS A 90 -12.36 -4.83 -8.15
N TYR A 91 -11.42 -4.85 -7.22
CA TYR A 91 -11.35 -3.90 -6.12
C TYR A 91 -10.84 -2.54 -6.59
N GLU A 92 -9.81 -2.51 -7.44
CA GLU A 92 -9.35 -1.28 -8.10
C GLU A 92 -10.47 -0.63 -8.91
N GLY A 93 -11.31 -1.42 -9.60
CA GLY A 93 -12.48 -0.89 -10.31
C GLY A 93 -13.50 -0.20 -9.40
N LYS A 94 -13.68 -0.67 -8.16
CA LYS A 94 -14.54 -0.02 -7.16
C LYS A 94 -13.92 1.25 -6.58
N LEU A 95 -12.59 1.26 -6.46
CA LEU A 95 -11.81 2.34 -5.86
C LEU A 95 -11.44 3.44 -6.86
N LYS A 96 -11.56 3.17 -8.16
CA LYS A 96 -11.28 4.13 -9.23
C LYS A 96 -11.99 5.49 -9.06
N PRO A 97 -13.28 5.58 -8.67
CA PRO A 97 -13.95 6.87 -8.44
C PRO A 97 -13.42 7.65 -7.23
N LEU A 98 -12.59 7.03 -6.38
CA LEU A 98 -11.98 7.63 -5.19
C LEU A 98 -10.50 7.95 -5.39
N ASP A 99 -9.98 7.81 -6.62
CA ASP A 99 -8.57 8.00 -6.97
C ASP A 99 -7.61 7.17 -6.10
N VAL A 100 -8.00 5.94 -5.77
CA VAL A 100 -7.17 4.99 -4.99
C VAL A 100 -6.71 3.83 -5.86
N SER A 101 -5.41 3.57 -5.79
CA SER A 101 -4.73 2.39 -6.33
C SER A 101 -4.23 1.49 -5.21
N LEU A 102 -4.10 0.20 -5.50
CA LEU A 102 -3.74 -0.82 -4.50
C LEU A 102 -2.43 -1.50 -4.90
N CYS A 103 -1.51 -1.62 -3.94
CA CYS A 103 -0.28 -2.41 -4.12
C CYS A 103 -0.26 -3.58 -3.15
N ILE A 104 0.26 -4.73 -3.59
CA ILE A 104 0.26 -5.96 -2.81
C ILE A 104 1.69 -6.39 -2.47
N TYR A 105 1.95 -6.51 -1.17
CA TYR A 105 3.22 -6.97 -0.62
C TYR A 105 3.08 -8.37 -0.05
N GLN A 106 4.17 -9.15 -0.10
CA GLN A 106 4.17 -10.51 0.40
C GLN A 106 3.88 -10.55 1.91
N LYS A 107 3.21 -11.62 2.36
CA LYS A 107 3.04 -11.99 3.77
C LYS A 107 3.64 -13.38 3.98
N PRO A 108 4.60 -13.59 4.89
CA PRO A 108 5.22 -12.59 5.78
C PRO A 108 5.98 -11.49 5.00
N LEU A 109 6.22 -10.35 5.67
CA LEU A 109 6.91 -9.21 5.08
C LEU A 109 8.38 -9.58 4.81
N GLU A 110 8.86 -9.31 3.61
CA GLU A 110 10.26 -9.53 3.22
C GLU A 110 10.85 -8.23 2.68
N LEU A 111 12.05 -7.89 3.13
CA LEU A 111 12.85 -6.80 2.56
C LEU A 111 13.47 -7.26 1.23
N ILE A 112 13.76 -6.30 0.34
CA ILE A 112 14.49 -6.55 -0.92
C ILE A 112 15.99 -6.69 -0.68
#